data_AF-A0A8T4WH98-F1
#
_entry.id   AF-A0A8T4WH98-F1
#
_cell.length_a   1.000
_cell.length_b   1.000
_cell.length_c   1.000
_cell.angle_alpha   90.00
_cell.angle_beta   90.00
_cell.angle_gamma   90.00
#
_symmetry.space_group_name_H-M   'P 1'
#
loop_
_entity.id
_entity.type
_entity.pdbx_description
1 polymer ?
#
loop_
_entity_poly.entity_id
_entity_poly.type
_entity_poly.pdbx_seq_one_letter_code
_entity_poly.pdbx_strand_id
1 'polypeptide(L)' 'MTTISIKEETRRELLRIAGEIQQKTQERVDFDTVIQTLVNVYDRQKVDIEAWNEFVTPLQGVDFKSAYRDLISERRRDND' A
#
# COMPACT_ATOMS: atom_id res chain seq x y z
N MET A 1 23.14 9.23 -16.52
CA MET A 1 23.10 10.31 -15.53
C MET A 1 21.96 11.22 -15.93
N THR A 2 20.90 11.29 -15.12
CA THR A 2 19.71 12.10 -15.40
C THR A 2 19.67 13.22 -14.37
N THR A 3 19.66 14.46 -14.82
CA THR A 3 19.65 15.62 -13.92
C THR A 3 18.22 16.08 -13.69
N ILE A 4 17.81 16.15 -12.44
CA ILE A 4 16.50 16.63 -12.04
C ILE A 4 16.71 17.87 -11.18
N SER A 5 16.06 18.98 -11.52
CA SER A 5 16.08 20.18 -10.69
C SER A 5 15.05 20.05 -9.58
N ILE A 6 15.49 20.26 -8.33
CA ILE A 6 14.61 20.28 -7.16
C ILE A 6 14.74 21.63 -6.47
N LYS A 7 13.61 22.13 -5.97
CA LYS A 7 13.60 23.35 -5.17
C LYS A 7 14.28 23.11 -3.82
N GLU A 8 14.85 24.16 -3.22
CA GLU A 8 15.50 24.07 -1.91
C GLU A 8 14.55 23.62 -0.79
N GLU A 9 13.26 23.96 -0.87
CA GLU A 9 12.24 23.46 0.05
C GLU A 9 12.11 21.93 -0.01
N THR A 10 12.04 21.37 -1.23
CA THR A 10 11.97 19.92 -1.46
C THR A 10 13.24 19.23 -1.00
N ARG A 11 14.41 19.82 -1.26
CA ARG A 11 15.69 19.27 -0.80
C ARG A 11 15.75 19.14 0.73
N ARG A 12 15.31 20.17 1.45
CA ARG A 12 15.27 20.14 2.93
C ARG A 12 14.36 19.03 3.44
N GLU A 13 13.21 18.87 2.81
CA GLU A 13 12.25 17.83 3.21
C GLU A 13 12.81 16.42 2.95
N LEU A 14 13.45 16.20 1.81
CA LEU A 14 14.11 14.93 1.50
C LEU A 14 15.24 14.61 2.50
N LEU A 15 16.01 15.61 2.95
CA LEU A 15 17.03 15.43 4.00
C LEU A 15 16.40 15.07 5.36
N ARG A 16 15.27 15.67 5.70
CA ARG A 16 14.52 15.36 6.91
C ARG A 16 14.09 13.89 6.91
N ILE A 17 13.51 13.44 5.80
CA ILE A 17 13.10 12.04 5.59
C ILE A 17 14.32 11.11 5.65
N ALA A 18 15.44 11.48 5.02
CA ALA A 18 16.69 10.69 5.09
C ALA A 18 17.12 10.45 6.55
N GLY A 19 17.09 11.50 7.37
CA GLY A 19 17.43 11.42 8.80
C GLY A 19 16.50 10.49 9.58
N GLU A 20 15.19 10.55 9.31
CA GLU A 20 14.22 9.64 9.94
C GLU A 20 14.44 8.18 9.54
N ILE A 21 14.73 7.91 8.27
CA ILE A 21 15.03 6.55 7.79
C ILE A 21 16.31 6.07 8.45
N GLN A 22 17.38 6.87 8.43
CA GLN A 22 18.66 6.52 9.04
C GLN A 22 18.54 6.26 10.55
N GLN A 23 17.72 7.03 11.28
CA GLN A 23 17.43 6.75 12.69
C GLN A 23 16.73 5.41 12.89
N LYS A 24 15.83 5.02 11.99
CA LYS A 24 15.10 3.74 12.08
C LYS A 24 15.94 2.54 11.68
N THR A 25 16.73 2.66 10.61
CA THR A 25 17.50 1.54 10.06
C THR A 25 18.90 1.42 10.65
N GLN A 26 19.43 2.48 11.28
CA GLN A 26 20.82 2.59 11.75
C GLN A 26 21.86 2.45 10.61
N GLU A 27 21.42 2.61 9.36
CA GLU A 27 22.26 2.55 8.17
C GLU A 27 22.42 3.94 7.57
N ARG A 28 23.51 4.13 6.82
CA ARG A 28 23.71 5.38 6.08
C ARG A 28 22.67 5.49 4.96
N VAL A 29 21.93 6.59 4.94
CA VAL A 29 20.90 6.86 3.93
C VAL A 29 21.35 8.01 3.03
N ASP A 30 21.16 7.84 1.72
CA ASP A 30 21.36 8.88 0.72
C ASP A 30 20.05 9.24 0.01
N PHE A 31 20.10 10.23 -0.89
CA PHE A 31 18.91 10.65 -1.62
C PHE A 31 18.35 9.56 -2.53
N ASP A 32 19.18 8.67 -3.06
CA ASP A 32 18.71 7.57 -3.90
C ASP A 32 17.82 6.62 -3.10
N THR A 33 18.27 6.27 -1.89
CA THR A 33 17.52 5.49 -0.91
C THR A 33 16.18 6.15 -0.55
N VAL A 34 16.18 7.47 -0.32
CA VAL A 34 14.95 8.22 -0.02
C VAL A 34 14.00 8.22 -1.22
N ILE A 35 14.49 8.50 -2.41
CA ILE A 35 13.67 8.52 -3.63
C ILE A 35 13.08 7.13 -3.89
N GLN A 36 13.88 6.07 -3.79
CA GLN A 36 13.39 4.71 -3.96
C GLN A 36 12.33 4.35 -2.91
N THR A 37 12.50 4.80 -1.66
CA THR A 37 11.49 4.63 -0.61
C THR A 37 10.17 5.32 -1.00
N LEU A 38 10.24 6.55 -1.49
CA LEU A 38 9.05 7.30 -1.93
C LEU A 38 8.38 6.64 -3.14
N VAL A 39 9.15 6.14 -4.10
CA VAL A 39 8.63 5.36 -5.24
C VAL A 39 7.91 4.11 -4.75
N ASN A 40 8.52 3.36 -3.85
CA ASN A 40 7.89 2.16 -3.28
C ASN A 40 6.60 2.48 -2.53
N VAL A 41 6.57 3.59 -1.78
CA VAL A 41 5.35 4.06 -1.09
C VAL A 41 4.29 4.44 -2.11
N TYR A 42 4.65 5.21 -3.15
CA TYR A 42 3.73 5.61 -4.22
C TYR A 42 3.15 4.39 -4.95
N ASP A 43 3.97 3.42 -5.31
CA ASP A 43 3.53 2.21 -6.01
C ASP A 43 2.67 1.31 -5.12
N ARG A 44 2.97 1.19 -3.83
CA ARG A 44 2.10 0.46 -2.88
C ARG A 44 0.77 1.14 -2.63
N GLN A 45 0.73 2.47 -2.73
CA GLN A 45 -0.50 3.26 -2.57
C GLN A 45 -1.33 3.34 -3.84
N LYS A 46 -0.80 2.90 -4.99
CA LYS A 46 -1.63 2.73 -6.18
C LYS A 46 -2.66 1.66 -5.87
N VAL A 47 -3.91 2.10 -5.86
CA VAL A 47 -5.04 1.18 -5.86
C VAL A 47 -4.94 0.38 -7.16
N ASP A 48 -4.80 -0.92 -7.03
CA ASP A 48 -4.97 -1.83 -8.15
C ASP A 48 -6.46 -1.82 -8.53
N ILE A 49 -6.80 -0.96 -9.49
CA ILE A 49 -8.18 -0.76 -9.94
C ILE A 49 -8.71 -2.04 -10.59
N GLU A 50 -7.86 -2.84 -11.24
CA GLU A 50 -8.27 -4.11 -11.85
C GLU A 50 -8.63 -5.13 -10.77
N ALA A 51 -7.75 -5.32 -9.77
CA ALA A 51 -8.04 -6.20 -8.64
C ALA A 51 -9.26 -5.72 -7.83
N TRP A 52 -9.42 -4.40 -7.66
CA TRP A 52 -10.61 -3.84 -7.01
C TRP A 52 -11.88 -4.15 -7.80
N ASN A 53 -11.87 -3.94 -9.11
CA ASN A 53 -13.01 -4.23 -9.97
C ASN A 53 -13.36 -5.72 -9.97
N GLU A 54 -12.36 -6.60 -9.99
CA GLU A 54 -12.56 -8.04 -9.84
C GLU A 54 -13.20 -8.38 -8.50
N PHE A 55 -12.69 -7.81 -7.40
CA PHE A 55 -13.21 -8.03 -6.05
C PHE A 55 -14.68 -7.60 -5.89
N VAL A 56 -15.08 -6.48 -6.49
CA VAL A 56 -16.47 -5.98 -6.40
C VAL A 56 -17.40 -6.58 -7.44
N THR A 57 -16.89 -7.37 -8.39
CA THR A 57 -17.72 -8.00 -9.42
C THR A 57 -18.61 -9.07 -8.79
N PRO A 58 -19.94 -9.00 -8.97
CA PRO A 58 -20.84 -10.04 -8.46
C PRO A 58 -20.51 -11.41 -9.04
N LEU A 59 -20.41 -12.42 -8.17
CA LEU A 59 -20.25 -13.80 -8.60
C LEU A 59 -21.51 -14.28 -9.31
N GLN A 60 -21.36 -14.74 -10.55
CA GLN A 60 -22.46 -15.26 -11.35
C GLN A 60 -23.07 -16.50 -10.67
N GLY A 61 -24.40 -16.52 -10.55
CA GLY A 61 -25.13 -17.62 -9.92
C GLY A 61 -25.08 -17.65 -8.39
N VAL A 62 -24.45 -16.67 -7.73
CA VAL A 62 -24.40 -16.56 -6.27
C VAL A 62 -25.26 -15.40 -5.79
N ASP A 63 -26.29 -15.68 -5.01
CA ASP A 63 -27.12 -14.68 -4.35
C ASP A 63 -26.58 -14.37 -2.94
N PHE A 64 -26.56 -13.08 -2.60
CA PHE A 64 -26.04 -12.59 -1.32
C PHE A 64 -26.76 -13.23 -0.12
N LYS A 65 -28.10 -13.32 -0.14
CA LYS A 65 -28.85 -13.83 1.02
C LYS A 65 -28.53 -15.29 1.30
N SER A 66 -28.35 -16.06 0.24
CA SER A 66 -28.00 -17.48 0.31
C SER A 66 -26.58 -17.65 0.87
N ALA A 67 -25.59 -16.97 0.26
CA ALA A 67 -24.20 -17.01 0.72
C ALA A 67 -24.04 -16.53 2.16
N TYR A 68 -24.74 -15.46 2.55
CA TYR A 68 -24.68 -14.92 3.90
C TYR A 68 -25.30 -15.88 4.93
N ARG A 69 -26.39 -16.56 4.58
CA ARG A 69 -27.01 -17.56 5.46
C ARG A 69 -26.04 -18.72 5.73
N ASP A 70 -25.38 -19.21 4.69
CA ASP A 70 -24.43 -20.32 4.80
C ASP A 70 -23.25 -19.93 5.71
N LEU A 71 -22.67 -18.74 5.50
CA LEU A 71 -21.59 -18.20 6.34
C LEU A 71 -21.96 -18.13 7.83
N ILE A 72 -23.15 -17.61 8.15
CA ILE A 72 -23.61 -17.51 9.55
C ILE A 72 -23.84 -18.90 10.15
N SER A 73 -24.33 -19.84 9.34
CA SER A 73 -24.61 -21.21 9.78
C SER A 73 -23.34 -22.01 10.04
N GLU A 74 -22.28 -21.78 9.27
CA GLU A 74 -20.92 -22.30 9.54
C GLU A 74 -20.35 -21.70 10.82
N ARG A 75 -20.38 -20.37 10.96
CA ARG A 75 -19.85 -19.70 12.16
C ARG A 75 -20.50 -20.16 13.46
N ARG A 76 -21.79 -20.51 13.43
CA ARG A 76 -22.49 -21.04 14.62
C ARG A 76 -22.03 -22.44 14.97
N ARG A 77 -21.76 -23.29 13.96
CA ARG A 77 -21.25 -24.65 14.16
C ARG A 77 -19.83 -24.69 14.72
N ASP A 78 -19.01 -23.70 14.41
CA ASP A 78 -17.64 -23.59 14.94
C ASP A 78 -17.59 -23.09 16.40
N ASN A 79 -18.69 -22.56 16.94
CA ASN A 79 -18.77 -22.04 18.30
C ASN A 79 -19.54 -22.97 19.27
N ASP A 80 -20.00 -24.13 18.80
CA ASP A 80 -20.62 -25.21 19.61
C ASP A 80 -19.62 -26.36 19.80
#